data_AF-A0A7X1KI03-F1
#
_entry.id   AF-A0A7X1KI03-F1
#
_cell.length_a   1.000
_cell.length_b   1.000
_cell.length_c   1.000
_cell.angle_alpha   90.00
_cell.angle_beta   90.00
_cell.angle_gamma   90.00
#
_symmetry.space_group_name_H-M   'P 1'
#
loop_
_entity.id
_entity.type
_entity.pdbx_description
1 polymer ?
#
loop_
_entity_poly.entity_id
_entity_poly.type
_entity_poly.pdbx_seq_one_letter_code
_entity_poly.pdbx_strand_id
1 'polypeptide(L)'
;MALMFPRLARNFARNGYYPTDEVTLERALQALVQAQSGKMRIFDPCGGEGVALAEAAHLLGRDQVQAFAVEYDAERADHARGLLDRVLHSDLFDTLISRQSFGLLWLNPPYGDLVADHSGASQYQGTGRRRLEKAFYQRSLPLLQYGGVMVLIVPHYVLDDELSGWLSNHFASLRIYNAADPTFKQVVIFGIRVRRQDLARTHVNQVKSQLQAIGAGQEQAELIPASWPWESYLIPSSANELEHFYRVTLEPTQFASEIQRLRGLWPDFNLHFGQIGLQLRPPVRELSRWHLALALAAGAISGVVRSKSGRTLVVKGDTYKDKVRKTEFTEDEKGNVTEVRILTDRFIPIIRAWDMTPSSVNLGRVLTISSSAGTNDEASVPEERAAGPLFNPGRIVMTSTLSHLVETEYLDPTQFLRRHLSGDWGELCDDDRTSNQNALVHGDRLFSSYDIDAGGETKLWIITEADRSYTTLLLPSDY
;
A
#
# COMPACT_ATOMS: atom_id res chain seq x y z
N MET A 1 -16.64 27.82 -35.80
CA MET A 1 -17.69 28.78 -35.33
C MET A 1 -17.71 28.67 -33.82
N ALA A 2 -17.65 29.83 -33.14
CA ALA A 2 -17.09 30.02 -31.80
C ALA A 2 -17.79 29.28 -30.65
N LEU A 3 -17.00 28.85 -29.66
CA LEU A 3 -17.29 28.97 -28.22
C LEU A 3 -16.02 28.66 -27.40
N MET A 4 -15.18 29.67 -27.17
CA MET A 4 -14.36 29.70 -25.94
C MET A 4 -14.30 31.15 -25.47
N PHE A 5 -15.01 31.43 -24.38
CA PHE A 5 -14.98 32.71 -23.71
C PHE A 5 -13.61 32.90 -23.04
N PRO A 6 -12.87 33.99 -23.34
CA PRO A 6 -11.58 34.32 -22.70
C PRO A 6 -11.63 34.44 -21.16
N ARG A 7 -12.84 34.43 -20.57
CA ARG A 7 -13.06 34.54 -19.12
C ARG A 7 -12.78 33.24 -18.36
N LEU A 8 -12.73 32.07 -19.01
CA LEU A 8 -12.41 30.80 -18.35
C LEU A 8 -10.92 30.70 -17.96
N ALA A 9 -10.02 31.37 -18.69
CA ALA A 9 -8.57 31.39 -18.43
C ALA A 9 -8.17 31.88 -17.02
N ARG A 10 -9.04 32.61 -16.31
CA ARG A 10 -8.74 33.20 -15.00
C ARG A 10 -8.97 32.28 -13.79
N ASN A 11 -9.70 31.17 -13.93
CA ASN A 11 -9.98 30.23 -12.82
C ASN A 11 -9.10 28.96 -12.82
N PHE A 12 -8.37 28.66 -13.91
CA PHE A 12 -7.65 27.38 -14.09
C PHE A 12 -6.33 27.24 -13.31
N ALA A 13 -5.73 28.34 -12.85
CA ALA A 13 -4.49 28.32 -12.10
C ALA A 13 -4.60 27.64 -10.71
N ARG A 14 -5.82 27.41 -10.22
CA ARG A 14 -6.04 26.93 -8.84
C ARG A 14 -5.73 25.44 -8.65
N ASN A 15 -5.72 24.64 -9.74
CA ASN A 15 -5.48 23.18 -9.70
C ASN A 15 -4.36 22.71 -10.66
N GLY A 16 -3.47 23.61 -11.11
CA GLY A 16 -2.30 23.23 -11.93
C GLY A 16 -2.60 22.80 -13.38
N TYR A 17 -3.76 23.18 -13.93
CA TYR A 17 -4.15 22.92 -15.32
C TYR A 17 -3.69 24.05 -16.25
N TYR A 18 -2.89 23.71 -17.26
CA TYR A 18 -2.34 24.66 -18.23
C TYR A 18 -2.59 24.13 -19.66
N PRO A 19 -3.72 24.45 -20.30
CA PRO A 19 -3.98 24.01 -21.66
C PRO A 19 -2.91 24.57 -22.60
N THR A 20 -2.48 23.76 -23.57
CA THR A 20 -1.62 24.24 -24.65
C THR A 20 -2.38 25.29 -25.46
N ASP A 21 -1.77 26.45 -25.71
CA ASP A 21 -2.41 27.46 -26.53
C ASP A 21 -2.60 26.96 -27.98
N GLU A 22 -3.66 27.43 -28.63
CA GLU A 22 -4.09 26.97 -29.96
C GLU A 22 -2.98 27.10 -31.01
N VAL A 23 -2.20 28.20 -30.98
CA VAL A 23 -1.15 28.47 -31.96
C VAL A 23 0.03 27.52 -31.76
N THR A 24 0.45 27.29 -30.51
CA THR A 24 1.49 26.30 -30.20
C THR A 24 1.05 24.89 -30.58
N LEU A 25 -0.20 24.53 -30.29
CA LEU A 25 -0.76 23.22 -30.64
C LEU A 25 -0.74 23.00 -32.15
N GLU A 26 -1.34 23.92 -32.93
CA GLU A 26 -1.39 23.82 -34.39
C GLU A 26 0.00 23.66 -35.00
N ARG A 27 0.97 24.47 -34.56
CA ARG A 27 2.35 24.43 -35.07
C ARG A 27 3.10 23.17 -34.66
N ALA A 28 2.85 22.66 -33.45
CA ALA A 28 3.47 21.42 -32.98
C ALA A 28 2.95 20.20 -33.75
N LEU A 29 1.67 20.20 -34.11
CA LEU A 29 1.07 19.12 -34.89
C LEU A 29 1.63 19.03 -36.31
N GLN A 30 2.03 20.15 -36.93
CA GLN A 30 2.70 20.14 -38.24
C GLN A 30 4.04 19.38 -38.26
N ALA A 31 4.66 19.19 -37.09
CA ALA A 31 5.88 18.42 -36.97
C ALA A 31 5.66 16.90 -37.09
N LEU A 32 4.42 16.42 -37.00
CA LEU A 32 4.09 15.00 -36.88
C LEU A 32 3.58 14.43 -38.21
N VAL A 33 3.92 13.17 -38.49
CA VAL A 33 3.40 12.46 -39.67
C VAL A 33 3.01 11.02 -39.33
N GLN A 34 1.93 10.54 -39.95
CA GLN A 34 1.42 9.18 -39.76
C GLN A 34 2.34 8.10 -40.34
N ALA A 35 2.25 6.89 -39.79
CA ALA A 35 2.84 5.70 -40.39
C ALA A 35 2.21 5.37 -41.76
N GLN A 36 2.96 4.69 -42.63
CA GLN A 36 2.45 4.25 -43.94
C GLN A 36 1.40 3.13 -43.83
N SER A 37 1.46 2.33 -42.76
CA SER A 37 0.52 1.23 -42.52
C SER A 37 0.48 0.83 -41.05
N GLY A 38 -0.62 0.19 -40.63
CA GLY A 38 -0.83 -0.25 -39.25
C GLY A 38 -1.58 0.78 -38.40
N LYS A 39 -2.02 0.35 -37.21
CA LYS A 39 -2.67 1.25 -36.25
C LYS A 39 -1.63 1.90 -35.35
N MET A 40 -1.77 3.18 -35.08
CA MET A 40 -0.96 3.95 -34.15
C MET A 40 -1.71 4.10 -32.82
N ARG A 41 -0.97 4.13 -31.72
CA ARG A 41 -1.50 4.52 -30.41
C ARG A 41 -0.80 5.78 -29.93
N ILE A 42 -1.59 6.76 -29.50
CA ILE A 42 -1.11 8.04 -28.98
C ILE A 42 -1.59 8.21 -27.54
N PHE A 43 -0.77 8.83 -26.70
CA PHE A 43 -1.02 8.91 -25.27
C PHE A 43 -0.72 10.29 -24.70
N ASP A 44 -1.63 10.78 -23.85
CA ASP A 44 -1.43 11.94 -22.98
C ASP A 44 -1.63 11.55 -21.50
N PRO A 45 -0.58 11.56 -20.68
CA PRO A 45 -0.66 11.22 -19.25
C PRO A 45 -1.34 12.30 -18.38
N CYS A 46 -1.66 13.45 -18.96
CA CYS A 46 -2.27 14.62 -18.32
C CYS A 46 -3.20 15.30 -19.34
N GLY A 47 -4.19 14.54 -19.83
CA GLY A 47 -4.94 14.84 -21.04
C GLY A 47 -5.79 16.11 -21.00
N GLY A 48 -6.08 16.66 -19.81
CA GLY A 48 -6.95 17.80 -19.68
C GLY A 48 -8.33 17.51 -20.25
N GLU A 49 -8.84 18.44 -21.05
CA GLU A 49 -10.09 18.26 -21.81
C GLU A 49 -9.96 17.33 -23.03
N GLY A 50 -8.76 16.84 -23.34
CA GLY A 50 -8.48 15.90 -24.44
C GLY A 50 -8.29 16.54 -25.82
N VAL A 51 -8.35 17.87 -25.92
CA VAL A 51 -8.31 18.63 -27.19
C VAL A 51 -7.03 18.35 -27.99
N ALA A 52 -5.85 18.51 -27.37
CA ALA A 52 -4.56 18.35 -28.05
C ALA A 52 -4.40 16.96 -28.68
N LEU A 53 -4.77 15.92 -27.93
CA LEU A 53 -4.66 14.54 -28.40
C LEU A 53 -5.72 14.21 -29.46
N ALA A 54 -6.91 14.81 -29.38
CA ALA A 54 -7.96 14.66 -30.39
C ALA A 54 -7.55 15.29 -31.73
N GLU A 55 -6.95 16.48 -31.71
CA GLU A 55 -6.41 17.12 -32.92
C GLU A 55 -5.24 16.33 -33.51
N ALA A 56 -4.35 15.79 -32.65
CA ALA A 56 -3.30 14.88 -33.09
C ALA A 56 -3.89 13.62 -33.77
N ALA A 57 -4.93 13.02 -33.20
CA ALA A 57 -5.59 11.87 -33.80
C ALA A 57 -6.23 12.19 -35.16
N HIS A 58 -6.80 13.40 -35.30
CA HIS A 58 -7.36 13.84 -36.57
C HIS A 58 -6.28 14.00 -37.65
N LEU A 59 -5.18 14.70 -37.34
CA LEU A 59 -4.08 14.94 -38.27
C LEU A 59 -3.37 13.64 -38.68
N LEU A 60 -3.22 12.70 -37.76
CA LEU A 60 -2.58 11.40 -37.99
C LEU A 60 -3.52 10.34 -38.62
N GLY A 61 -4.74 10.74 -39.00
CA GLY A 61 -5.74 9.84 -39.57
C GLY A 61 -6.55 9.11 -38.50
N ARG A 62 -7.75 9.64 -38.19
CA ARG A 62 -8.58 9.18 -37.05
C ARG A 62 -8.86 7.68 -37.03
N ASP A 63 -9.04 7.05 -38.19
CA ASP A 63 -9.33 5.61 -38.31
C ASP A 63 -8.11 4.72 -38.03
N GLN A 64 -6.91 5.27 -38.17
CA GLN A 64 -5.65 4.57 -37.93
C GLN A 64 -5.11 4.82 -36.52
N VAL A 65 -5.71 5.72 -35.75
CA VAL A 65 -5.22 6.14 -34.44
C VAL A 65 -6.15 5.69 -33.34
N GLN A 66 -5.55 5.19 -32.25
CA GLN A 66 -6.22 5.03 -30.97
C GLN A 66 -5.63 6.01 -29.95
N ALA A 67 -6.45 6.90 -29.41
CA ALA A 67 -6.07 7.96 -28.50
C ALA A 67 -6.41 7.61 -27.05
N PHE A 68 -5.41 7.69 -26.18
CA PHE A 68 -5.49 7.30 -24.77
C PHE A 68 -5.10 8.46 -23.87
N ALA A 69 -5.82 8.67 -22.78
CA ALA A 69 -5.46 9.69 -21.81
C ALA A 69 -5.65 9.26 -20.36
N VAL A 70 -4.91 9.92 -19.47
CA VAL A 70 -5.19 9.96 -18.03
C VAL A 70 -5.48 11.41 -17.66
N GLU A 71 -6.53 11.63 -16.89
CA GLU A 71 -6.87 12.94 -16.35
C GLU A 71 -7.31 12.82 -14.89
N TYR A 72 -6.79 13.71 -14.04
CA TYR A 72 -7.04 13.70 -12.61
C TYR A 72 -8.39 14.32 -12.25
N ASP A 73 -8.82 15.34 -12.98
CA ASP A 73 -10.08 16.04 -12.74
C ASP A 73 -11.28 15.34 -13.41
N ALA A 74 -12.34 15.12 -12.65
CA ALA A 74 -13.51 14.37 -13.12
C ALA A 74 -14.21 15.04 -14.31
N GLU A 75 -14.43 16.36 -14.26
CA GLU A 75 -15.15 17.09 -15.32
C GLU A 75 -14.34 17.10 -16.62
N ARG A 76 -13.03 17.31 -16.52
CA ARG A 76 -12.12 17.25 -17.67
C ARG A 76 -12.01 15.83 -18.25
N ALA A 77 -11.92 14.82 -17.39
CA ALA A 77 -11.92 13.43 -17.83
C ALA A 77 -13.21 13.05 -18.56
N ASP A 78 -14.37 13.51 -18.07
CA ASP A 78 -15.67 13.33 -18.73
C ASP A 78 -15.73 14.02 -20.10
N HIS A 79 -15.20 15.23 -20.21
CA HIS A 79 -15.08 15.92 -21.50
C HIS A 79 -14.18 15.14 -22.47
N ALA A 80 -13.00 14.71 -22.01
CA ALA A 80 -12.04 13.96 -22.82
C ALA A 80 -12.60 12.60 -23.30
N ARG A 81 -13.46 11.93 -22.51
CA ARG A 81 -14.17 10.70 -22.92
C ARG A 81 -15.08 10.90 -24.13
N GLY A 82 -15.55 12.12 -24.35
CA GLY A 82 -16.33 12.47 -25.55
C GLY A 82 -15.48 12.59 -26.82
N LEU A 83 -14.16 12.78 -26.70
CA LEU A 83 -13.25 13.05 -27.82
C LEU A 83 -12.29 11.89 -28.12
N LEU A 84 -11.88 11.15 -27.09
CA LEU A 84 -10.81 10.15 -27.15
C LEU A 84 -11.34 8.72 -27.02
N ASP A 85 -10.53 7.73 -27.43
CA ASP A 85 -10.97 6.33 -27.44
C ASP A 85 -11.00 5.71 -26.04
N ARG A 86 -10.02 6.04 -25.18
CA ARG A 86 -9.99 5.60 -23.77
C ARG A 86 -9.40 6.66 -22.86
N VAL A 87 -10.14 7.01 -21.81
CA VAL A 87 -9.70 7.98 -20.80
C VAL A 87 -9.89 7.40 -19.40
N LEU A 88 -8.83 7.44 -18.60
CA LEU A 88 -8.89 7.11 -17.17
C LEU A 88 -9.06 8.39 -16.34
N HIS A 89 -10.12 8.44 -15.55
CA HIS A 89 -10.24 9.40 -14.44
C HIS A 89 -9.41 8.85 -13.27
N SER A 90 -8.18 9.31 -13.15
CA SER A 90 -7.20 8.77 -12.20
C SER A 90 -6.02 9.71 -12.02
N ASP A 91 -5.34 9.57 -10.90
CA ASP A 91 -3.94 9.94 -10.82
C ASP A 91 -3.10 9.01 -11.71
N LEU A 92 -2.20 9.56 -12.54
CA LEU A 92 -1.26 8.81 -13.37
C LEU A 92 -0.39 7.83 -12.56
N PHE A 93 -0.01 8.20 -11.34
CA PHE A 93 0.80 7.36 -10.46
C PHE A 93 0.01 6.19 -9.87
N ASP A 94 -1.33 6.19 -10.01
CA ASP A 94 -2.26 5.12 -9.61
C ASP A 94 -2.79 4.31 -10.81
N THR A 95 -2.02 4.23 -11.89
CA THR A 95 -2.40 3.47 -13.10
C THR A 95 -1.48 2.29 -13.37
N LEU A 96 -2.03 1.25 -13.99
CA LEU A 96 -1.26 0.21 -14.66
C LEU A 96 -1.45 0.35 -16.17
N ILE A 97 -0.37 0.72 -16.85
CA ILE A 97 -0.34 0.95 -18.30
C ILE A 97 0.79 0.13 -18.90
N SER A 98 0.50 -0.62 -19.96
CA SER A 98 1.49 -1.44 -20.66
C SER A 98 2.66 -0.59 -21.16
N ARG A 99 3.87 -1.10 -20.96
CA ARG A 99 5.11 -0.44 -21.39
C ARG A 99 5.23 -0.49 -22.91
N GLN A 100 5.95 0.48 -23.48
CA GLN A 100 6.28 0.53 -24.92
C GLN A 100 5.07 0.31 -25.84
N SER A 101 3.91 0.85 -25.46
CA SER A 101 2.64 0.61 -26.14
C SER A 101 2.20 1.75 -27.06
N PHE A 102 2.80 2.94 -26.91
CA PHE A 102 2.41 4.15 -27.64
C PHE A 102 3.50 4.61 -28.60
N GLY A 103 3.11 5.08 -29.78
CA GLY A 103 3.97 5.68 -30.79
C GLY A 103 4.16 7.19 -30.60
N LEU A 104 3.18 7.88 -29.99
CA LEU A 104 3.27 9.29 -29.62
C LEU A 104 3.01 9.44 -28.12
N LEU A 105 3.88 10.17 -27.44
CA LEU A 105 3.68 10.69 -26.09
C LEU A 105 3.53 12.21 -26.18
N TRP A 106 2.30 12.71 -26.00
CA TRP A 106 2.02 14.14 -25.84
C TRP A 106 2.06 14.44 -24.34
N LEU A 107 3.01 15.26 -23.88
CA LEU A 107 3.28 15.44 -22.47
C LEU A 107 3.33 16.94 -22.14
N ASN A 108 2.22 17.44 -21.60
CA ASN A 108 2.09 18.79 -21.05
C ASN A 108 1.73 18.69 -19.54
N PRO A 109 2.70 18.30 -18.69
CA PRO A 109 2.42 17.96 -17.30
C PRO A 109 2.02 19.18 -16.47
N PRO A 110 1.35 18.98 -15.32
CA PRO A 110 1.10 20.07 -14.38
C PRO A 110 2.42 20.65 -13.85
N TYR A 111 2.45 21.97 -13.63
CA TYR A 111 3.64 22.68 -13.18
C TYR A 111 3.66 22.86 -11.68
N GLY A 112 4.77 22.48 -11.04
CA GLY A 112 4.90 22.66 -9.60
C GLY A 112 5.98 21.81 -8.96
N ASP A 113 6.29 22.14 -7.72
CA ASP A 113 7.16 21.30 -6.90
C ASP A 113 6.39 20.08 -6.41
N LEU A 114 7.10 18.96 -6.32
CA LEU A 114 6.55 17.72 -5.79
C LEU A 114 6.54 17.80 -4.26
N VAL A 115 5.36 17.87 -3.65
CA VAL A 115 5.21 17.86 -2.19
C VAL A 115 5.35 16.42 -1.69
N ALA A 116 5.91 16.23 -0.48
CA ALA A 116 6.17 14.90 0.10
C ALA A 116 4.94 14.00 0.16
N ASP A 117 3.75 14.59 0.34
CA ASP A 117 2.47 13.87 0.46
C ASP A 117 1.80 13.56 -0.89
N HIS A 118 2.41 13.96 -2.02
CA HIS A 118 1.87 13.64 -3.33
C HIS A 118 2.19 12.18 -3.68
N SER A 119 1.21 11.46 -4.21
CA SER A 119 1.30 10.08 -4.74
C SER A 119 2.56 9.77 -5.58
N GLY A 120 3.08 10.75 -6.33
CA GLY A 120 4.29 10.61 -7.15
C GLY A 120 5.62 10.77 -6.40
N ALA A 121 5.61 11.22 -5.13
CA ALA A 121 6.81 11.56 -4.38
C ALA A 121 7.67 10.36 -3.99
N SER A 122 7.05 9.21 -3.70
CA SER A 122 7.75 7.95 -3.47
C SER A 122 8.27 7.31 -4.76
N GLN A 123 7.63 7.61 -5.90
CA GLN A 123 7.98 7.04 -7.20
C GLN A 123 9.05 7.84 -7.96
N TYR A 124 9.34 9.07 -7.53
CA TYR A 124 10.37 9.91 -8.12
C TYR A 124 11.78 9.35 -7.88
N GLN A 125 12.53 9.11 -8.95
CA GLN A 125 13.88 8.56 -8.88
C GLN A 125 14.89 9.58 -9.40
N GLY A 126 15.31 10.52 -8.54
CA GLY A 126 16.25 11.57 -8.92
C GLY A 126 16.89 12.25 -7.73
N THR A 127 18.04 12.87 -7.95
CA THR A 127 18.78 13.64 -6.94
C THR A 127 18.58 15.15 -7.09
N GLY A 128 17.99 15.60 -8.20
CA GLY A 128 17.69 17.00 -8.44
C GLY A 128 16.42 17.49 -7.75
N ARG A 129 16.04 18.74 -8.02
CA ARG A 129 14.80 19.34 -7.50
C ARG A 129 13.59 18.50 -7.95
N ARG A 130 12.79 18.05 -6.98
CA ARG A 130 11.60 17.23 -7.22
C ARG A 130 10.48 18.09 -7.76
N ARG A 131 10.08 17.80 -9.00
CA ARG A 131 9.09 18.59 -9.75
C ARG A 131 8.08 17.67 -10.41
N LEU A 132 6.83 18.12 -10.52
CA LEU A 132 5.75 17.35 -11.16
C LEU A 132 6.12 17.03 -12.61
N GLU A 133 6.66 17.99 -13.35
CA GLU A 133 7.05 17.84 -14.75
C GLU A 133 8.03 16.65 -14.94
N LYS A 134 8.99 16.54 -14.02
CA LYS A 134 9.99 15.46 -14.02
C LYS A 134 9.38 14.12 -13.61
N ALA A 135 8.52 14.10 -12.60
CA ALA A 135 7.86 12.88 -12.16
C ALA A 135 6.95 12.30 -13.25
N PHE A 136 6.16 13.16 -13.92
CA PHE A 136 5.34 12.78 -15.07
C PHE A 136 6.19 12.26 -16.23
N TYR A 137 7.30 12.93 -16.55
CA TYR A 137 8.25 12.46 -17.55
C TYR A 137 8.79 11.06 -17.23
N GLN A 138 9.28 10.84 -16.00
CA GLN A 138 9.81 9.54 -15.58
C GLN A 138 8.77 8.43 -15.63
N ARG A 139 7.54 8.73 -15.21
CA ARG A 139 6.42 7.79 -15.21
C ARG A 139 5.96 7.41 -16.62
N SER A 140 6.00 8.37 -17.55
CA SER A 140 5.45 8.24 -18.90
C SER A 140 6.47 7.71 -19.92
N LEU A 141 7.76 8.00 -19.75
CA LEU A 141 8.80 7.57 -20.68
C LEU A 141 8.78 6.05 -20.93
N PRO A 142 8.65 5.15 -19.92
CA PRO A 142 8.56 3.70 -20.15
C PRO A 142 7.37 3.25 -21.02
N LEU A 143 6.34 4.07 -21.17
CA LEU A 143 5.12 3.76 -21.93
C LEU A 143 5.29 4.02 -23.44
N LEU A 144 6.16 4.94 -23.83
CA LEU A 144 6.51 5.25 -25.22
C LEU A 144 7.33 4.11 -25.85
N GLN A 145 7.07 3.67 -27.07
CA GLN A 145 7.91 2.64 -27.71
C GLN A 145 9.25 3.22 -28.21
N TYR A 146 10.25 2.36 -28.44
CA TYR A 146 11.46 2.79 -29.16
C TYR A 146 11.11 3.16 -30.60
N GLY A 147 11.70 4.25 -31.11
CA GLY A 147 11.27 4.91 -32.35
C GLY A 147 10.03 5.80 -32.18
N GLY A 148 9.36 5.75 -31.02
CA GLY A 148 8.22 6.61 -30.71
C GLY A 148 8.64 8.07 -30.50
N VAL A 149 7.70 8.98 -30.73
CA VAL A 149 7.90 10.42 -30.68
C VAL A 149 7.38 10.97 -29.36
N MET A 150 8.14 11.86 -28.75
CA MET A 150 7.70 12.66 -27.61
C MET A 150 7.52 14.11 -28.04
N VAL A 151 6.40 14.70 -27.63
CA VAL A 151 6.17 16.16 -27.62
C VAL A 151 6.06 16.56 -26.15
N LEU A 152 7.06 17.25 -25.63
CA LEU A 152 7.13 17.69 -24.23
C LEU A 152 6.97 19.20 -24.14
N ILE A 153 5.97 19.66 -23.39
CA ILE A 153 5.67 21.07 -23.17
C ILE A 153 5.89 21.40 -21.69
N VAL A 154 6.96 22.14 -21.39
CA VAL A 154 7.34 22.50 -20.02
C VAL A 154 7.89 23.93 -19.97
N PRO A 155 7.85 24.61 -18.83
CA PRO A 155 8.55 25.89 -18.68
C PRO A 155 10.06 25.70 -18.87
N HIS A 156 10.73 26.62 -19.57
CA HIS A 156 12.16 26.47 -19.88
C HIS A 156 13.03 26.24 -18.64
N TYR A 157 12.72 26.91 -17.52
CA TYR A 157 13.47 26.83 -16.27
C TYR A 157 13.46 25.43 -15.60
N VAL A 158 12.65 24.49 -16.09
CA VAL A 158 12.64 23.09 -15.63
C VAL A 158 13.82 22.29 -16.22
N LEU A 159 14.45 22.78 -17.29
CA LEU A 159 15.61 22.18 -17.97
C LEU A 159 16.90 22.35 -17.15
N ASP A 160 16.97 21.71 -16.00
CA ASP A 160 18.18 21.60 -15.20
C ASP A 160 19.10 20.46 -15.67
N ASP A 161 20.20 20.22 -14.96
CA ASP A 161 21.17 19.17 -15.31
C ASP A 161 20.54 17.78 -15.42
N GLU A 162 19.55 17.50 -14.57
CA GLU A 162 18.89 16.21 -14.47
C GLU A 162 17.96 15.99 -15.67
N LEU A 163 16.99 16.88 -15.91
CA LEU A 163 16.06 16.72 -17.04
C LEU A 163 16.79 16.82 -18.38
N SER A 164 17.75 17.74 -18.52
CA SER A 164 18.56 17.86 -19.73
C SER A 164 19.41 16.61 -19.96
N GLY A 165 19.94 16.02 -18.88
CA GLY A 165 20.65 14.74 -18.92
C GLY A 165 19.75 13.61 -19.39
N TRP A 166 18.52 13.51 -18.89
CA TRP A 166 17.57 12.49 -19.34
C TRP A 166 17.19 12.66 -20.81
N LEU A 167 16.77 13.86 -21.21
CA LEU A 167 16.37 14.14 -22.60
C LEU A 167 17.49 13.76 -23.57
N SER A 168 18.70 14.29 -23.37
CA SER A 168 19.86 14.03 -24.23
C SER A 168 20.30 12.56 -24.29
N ASN A 169 20.01 11.75 -23.27
CA ASN A 169 20.36 10.32 -23.26
C ASN A 169 19.24 9.39 -23.73
N HIS A 170 17.99 9.87 -23.78
CA HIS A 170 16.82 9.05 -24.14
C HIS A 170 16.30 9.30 -25.55
N PHE A 171 16.64 10.44 -26.15
CA PHE A 171 16.06 10.89 -27.41
C PHE A 171 17.13 11.29 -28.44
N ALA A 172 16.88 10.91 -29.70
CA ALA A 172 17.56 11.41 -30.88
C ALA A 172 16.70 12.48 -31.57
N SER A 173 17.30 13.22 -32.50
CA SER A 173 16.62 14.28 -33.26
C SER A 173 15.90 15.28 -32.36
N LEU A 174 16.52 15.64 -31.23
CA LEU A 174 15.95 16.58 -30.28
C LEU A 174 15.85 17.98 -30.91
N ARG A 175 14.68 18.60 -30.77
CA ARG A 175 14.43 19.99 -31.17
C ARG A 175 13.67 20.70 -30.08
N ILE A 176 14.04 21.94 -29.81
CA ILE A 176 13.45 22.78 -28.76
C ILE A 176 13.05 24.11 -29.38
N TYR A 177 11.82 24.52 -29.08
CA TYR A 177 11.24 25.80 -29.52
C TYR A 177 10.54 26.48 -28.36
N ASN A 178 10.52 27.81 -28.34
CA ASN A 178 9.61 28.55 -27.49
C ASN A 178 8.16 28.37 -27.98
N ALA A 179 7.23 28.19 -27.05
CA ALA A 179 5.81 28.23 -27.32
C ALA A 179 5.40 29.61 -27.88
N ALA A 180 4.29 29.64 -28.62
CA ALA A 180 3.75 30.86 -29.19
C ALA A 180 3.22 31.82 -28.10
N ASP A 181 2.62 31.29 -27.03
CA ASP A 181 2.22 32.08 -25.87
C ASP A 181 3.38 32.23 -24.85
N PRO A 182 3.88 33.46 -24.61
CA PRO A 182 4.96 33.71 -23.66
C PRO A 182 4.53 33.63 -22.19
N THR A 183 3.23 33.54 -21.88
CA THR A 183 2.67 33.68 -20.52
C THR A 183 3.31 32.72 -19.52
N PHE A 184 3.51 31.46 -19.92
CA PHE A 184 4.06 30.42 -19.05
C PHE A 184 5.55 30.13 -19.31
N LYS A 185 6.18 30.89 -20.21
CA LYS A 185 7.58 30.70 -20.66
C LYS A 185 7.85 29.25 -21.07
N GLN A 186 6.88 28.66 -21.76
CA GLN A 186 6.93 27.26 -22.17
C GLN A 186 7.88 27.07 -23.35
N VAL A 187 8.53 25.92 -23.36
CA VAL A 187 9.24 25.37 -24.51
C VAL A 187 8.54 24.08 -24.95
N VAL A 188 8.50 23.87 -26.25
CA VAL A 188 8.05 22.63 -26.89
C VAL A 188 9.27 21.85 -27.36
N ILE A 189 9.40 20.63 -26.87
CA ILE A 189 10.54 19.75 -27.15
C ILE A 189 10.06 18.52 -27.90
N PHE A 190 10.63 18.27 -29.07
CA PHE A 190 10.37 17.10 -29.88
C PHE A 190 11.56 16.15 -29.79
N GLY A 191 11.33 14.84 -29.77
CA GLY A 191 12.40 13.85 -29.83
C GLY A 191 11.93 12.45 -30.18
N ILE A 192 12.81 11.66 -30.79
CA ILE A 192 12.58 10.24 -31.11
C ILE A 192 13.23 9.37 -30.05
N ARG A 193 12.46 8.51 -29.39
CA ARG A 193 12.96 7.65 -28.31
C ARG A 193 13.94 6.62 -28.88
N VAL A 194 15.15 6.57 -28.34
CA VAL A 194 16.21 5.64 -28.76
C VAL A 194 16.82 4.91 -27.57
N ARG A 195 17.61 3.86 -27.83
CA ARG A 195 18.42 3.24 -26.76
C ARG A 195 19.69 4.07 -26.59
N ARG A 196 20.16 4.18 -25.35
CA ARG A 196 21.34 4.99 -25.02
C ARG A 196 22.59 4.61 -25.83
N GLN A 197 22.75 3.34 -26.17
CA GLN A 197 23.87 2.82 -26.94
C GLN A 197 23.87 3.30 -28.41
N ASP A 198 22.71 3.75 -28.93
CA ASP A 198 22.56 4.18 -30.32
C ASP A 198 22.95 5.66 -30.51
N LEU A 199 23.28 6.37 -29.41
CA LEU A 199 23.61 7.79 -29.41
C LEU A 199 25.13 8.04 -29.38
N ALA A 200 25.60 8.95 -30.24
CA ALA A 200 26.98 9.42 -30.22
C ALA A 200 27.23 10.35 -29.02
N ARG A 201 28.21 10.02 -28.16
CA ARG A 201 28.50 10.76 -26.91
C ARG A 201 28.75 12.26 -27.13
N THR A 202 29.40 12.64 -28.23
CA THR A 202 29.66 14.05 -28.57
C THR A 202 28.38 14.83 -28.81
N HIS A 203 27.42 14.24 -29.53
CA HIS A 203 26.12 14.84 -29.79
C HIS A 203 25.28 14.97 -28.51
N VAL A 204 25.30 13.94 -27.64
CA VAL A 204 24.62 13.97 -26.33
C VAL A 204 25.09 15.15 -25.49
N ASN A 205 26.40 15.38 -25.40
CA ASN A 205 26.96 16.48 -24.62
C ASN A 205 26.56 17.85 -25.19
N GLN A 206 26.61 18.02 -26.52
CA GLN A 206 26.23 19.27 -27.17
C GLN A 206 24.75 19.61 -26.92
N VAL A 207 23.85 18.64 -27.11
CA VAL A 207 22.42 18.83 -26.87
C VAL A 207 22.15 19.10 -25.39
N LYS A 208 22.81 18.38 -24.48
CA LYS A 208 22.69 18.63 -23.04
C LYS A 208 23.07 20.07 -22.70
N SER A 209 24.22 20.55 -23.19
CA SER A 209 24.68 21.92 -22.92
C SER A 209 23.73 22.97 -23.46
N GLN A 210 23.16 22.77 -24.66
CA GLN A 210 22.17 23.68 -25.24
C GLN A 210 20.88 23.74 -24.38
N LEU A 211 20.34 22.59 -23.97
CA LEU A 211 19.15 22.53 -23.11
C LEU A 211 19.39 23.23 -21.77
N GLN A 212 20.59 23.06 -21.19
CA GLN A 212 20.98 23.74 -19.94
C GLN A 212 21.10 25.26 -20.10
N ALA A 213 21.67 25.72 -21.22
CA ALA A 213 21.79 27.15 -21.50
C ALA A 213 20.40 27.81 -21.63
N ILE A 214 19.46 27.13 -22.31
CA ILE A 214 18.06 27.58 -22.41
C ILE A 214 17.36 27.53 -21.04
N GLY A 215 17.58 26.45 -20.27
CA GLY A 215 17.02 26.31 -18.93
C GLY A 215 17.49 27.38 -17.96
N ALA A 216 18.77 27.75 -18.02
CA ALA A 216 19.36 28.84 -17.25
C ALA A 216 19.01 30.24 -17.77
N GLY A 217 18.33 30.35 -18.92
CA GLY A 217 18.01 31.63 -19.57
C GLY A 217 19.22 32.33 -20.19
N GLN A 218 20.32 31.62 -20.40
CA GLN A 218 21.54 32.12 -21.05
C GLN A 218 21.38 32.16 -22.58
N GLU A 219 20.59 31.23 -23.12
CA GLU A 219 20.18 31.19 -24.52
C GLU A 219 18.65 31.20 -24.60
N GLN A 220 18.11 31.66 -25.73
CA GLN A 220 16.68 31.56 -26.02
C GLN A 220 16.45 30.59 -27.17
N ALA A 221 15.48 29.69 -27.00
CA ALA A 221 15.01 28.86 -28.10
C ALA A 221 14.33 29.73 -29.17
N GLU A 222 14.41 29.30 -30.43
CA GLU A 222 13.65 29.92 -31.51
C GLU A 222 12.15 29.73 -31.27
N LEU A 223 11.31 30.66 -31.75
CA LEU A 223 9.86 30.49 -31.71
C LEU A 223 9.46 29.27 -32.54
N ILE A 224 8.47 28.50 -32.08
CA ILE A 224 7.95 27.37 -32.84
C ILE A 224 7.48 27.85 -34.24
N PRO A 225 8.01 27.27 -35.33
CA PRO A 225 7.82 27.81 -36.66
C PRO A 225 6.37 27.67 -37.12
N ALA A 226 5.89 28.63 -37.91
CA ALA A 226 4.53 28.59 -38.46
C ALA A 226 4.35 27.49 -39.54
N SER A 227 5.45 27.11 -40.19
CA SER A 227 5.54 26.01 -41.15
C SER A 227 6.72 25.13 -40.76
N TRP A 228 6.50 23.83 -40.57
CA TRP A 228 7.57 22.92 -40.16
C TRP A 228 8.69 22.81 -41.24
N PRO A 229 9.93 23.23 -40.97
CA PRO A 229 10.98 23.32 -41.99
C PRO A 229 11.89 22.07 -42.06
N TRP A 230 11.68 21.11 -41.17
CA TRP A 230 12.52 19.92 -41.03
C TRP A 230 11.80 18.67 -41.52
N GLU A 231 12.52 17.54 -41.52
CA GLU A 231 11.90 16.23 -41.59
C GLU A 231 10.89 16.06 -40.45
N SER A 232 9.69 15.59 -40.77
CA SER A 232 8.62 15.35 -39.81
C SER A 232 8.91 14.12 -38.95
N TYR A 233 8.44 14.16 -37.71
CA TYR A 233 8.50 13.05 -36.77
C TYR A 233 7.45 12.00 -37.11
N LEU A 234 7.92 10.88 -37.67
CA LEU A 234 7.08 9.72 -37.98
C LEU A 234 6.57 9.06 -36.70
N ILE A 235 5.25 8.95 -36.56
CA ILE A 235 4.63 8.20 -35.46
C ILE A 235 4.61 6.71 -35.83
N PRO A 236 5.35 5.83 -35.13
CA PRO A 236 5.37 4.41 -35.48
C PRO A 236 4.06 3.72 -35.09
N SER A 237 3.66 2.76 -35.92
CA SER A 237 2.55 1.86 -35.64
C SER A 237 2.82 1.03 -34.39
N SER A 238 1.75 0.65 -33.69
CA SER A 238 1.83 -0.17 -32.49
C SER A 238 2.07 -1.63 -32.89
N ALA A 239 3.21 -2.18 -32.44
CA ALA A 239 3.56 -3.56 -32.69
C ALA A 239 2.92 -4.56 -31.71
N ASN A 240 2.63 -4.11 -30.48
CA ASN A 240 2.20 -4.98 -29.37
C ASN A 240 0.72 -4.79 -29.04
N GLU A 241 0.10 -5.75 -28.36
CA GLU A 241 -1.22 -5.56 -27.76
C GLU A 241 -1.17 -4.69 -26.50
N LEU A 242 -2.25 -3.96 -26.23
CA LEU A 242 -2.39 -3.16 -25.02
C LEU A 242 -3.08 -3.98 -23.93
N GLU A 243 -2.31 -4.80 -23.22
CA GLU A 243 -2.80 -5.67 -22.16
C GLU A 243 -3.35 -4.89 -20.95
N HIS A 244 -2.62 -3.87 -20.51
CA HIS A 244 -2.94 -3.10 -19.30
C HIS A 244 -3.21 -1.64 -19.66
N PHE A 245 -4.39 -1.16 -19.28
CA PHE A 245 -4.77 0.25 -19.31
C PHE A 245 -5.93 0.47 -18.33
N TYR A 246 -5.62 0.49 -17.03
CA TYR A 246 -6.61 0.65 -15.97
C TYR A 246 -6.01 1.30 -14.73
N ARG A 247 -6.88 1.80 -13.86
CA ARG A 247 -6.53 2.33 -12.55
C ARG A 247 -6.33 1.18 -11.55
N VAL A 248 -5.33 1.28 -10.67
CA VAL A 248 -5.05 0.26 -9.66
C VAL A 248 -6.08 0.29 -8.54
N THR A 249 -6.45 1.47 -8.06
CA THR A 249 -7.55 1.59 -7.09
C THR A 249 -8.92 1.56 -7.76
N LEU A 250 -9.91 1.04 -7.03
CA LEU A 250 -11.30 1.01 -7.47
C LEU A 250 -11.91 2.40 -7.39
N GLU A 251 -12.53 2.87 -8.46
CA GLU A 251 -13.29 4.12 -8.44
C GLU A 251 -14.58 3.90 -7.60
N PRO A 252 -14.81 4.65 -6.51
CA PRO A 252 -15.92 4.36 -5.59
C PRO A 252 -17.31 4.40 -6.24
N THR A 253 -17.52 5.33 -7.17
CA THR A 253 -18.79 5.50 -7.90
C THR A 253 -19.05 4.35 -8.85
N GLN A 254 -18.04 3.96 -9.64
CA GLN A 254 -18.09 2.79 -10.53
C GLN A 254 -18.24 1.49 -9.72
N PHE A 255 -17.50 1.35 -8.62
CA PHE A 255 -17.60 0.18 -7.76
C PHE A 255 -18.99 0.05 -7.14
N ALA A 256 -19.56 1.16 -6.65
CA ALA A 256 -20.91 1.17 -6.11
C ALA A 256 -21.95 0.77 -7.18
N SER A 257 -21.82 1.26 -8.41
CA SER A 257 -22.73 0.88 -9.50
C SER A 257 -22.59 -0.60 -9.88
N GLU A 258 -21.37 -1.13 -9.93
CA GLU A 258 -21.11 -2.55 -10.18
C GLU A 258 -21.63 -3.45 -9.05
N ILE A 259 -21.48 -3.06 -7.78
CA ILE A 259 -22.06 -3.78 -6.64
C ILE A 259 -23.59 -3.82 -6.73
N GLN A 260 -24.23 -2.70 -7.10
CA GLN A 260 -25.68 -2.66 -7.30
C GLN A 260 -26.15 -3.49 -8.50
N ARG A 261 -25.35 -3.52 -9.58
CA ARG A 261 -25.64 -4.29 -10.80
C ARG A 261 -25.49 -5.78 -10.57
N LEU A 262 -24.37 -6.21 -10.01
CA LEU A 262 -24.03 -7.61 -9.80
C LEU A 262 -24.80 -8.21 -8.63
N ARG A 263 -25.10 -7.40 -7.60
CA ARG A 263 -25.75 -7.78 -6.33
C ARG A 263 -25.05 -8.87 -5.51
N GLY A 264 -24.11 -9.62 -6.08
CA GLY A 264 -23.43 -10.73 -5.42
C GLY A 264 -24.41 -11.74 -4.84
N LEU A 265 -24.03 -12.36 -3.72
CA LEU A 265 -24.90 -13.26 -2.95
C LEU A 265 -25.82 -12.52 -1.97
N TRP A 266 -25.83 -11.18 -1.97
CA TRP A 266 -26.62 -10.38 -1.04
C TRP A 266 -28.14 -10.63 -1.14
N PRO A 267 -28.74 -10.83 -2.33
CA PRO A 267 -30.16 -11.18 -2.44
C PRO A 267 -30.51 -12.50 -1.75
N ASP A 268 -29.60 -13.47 -1.79
CA ASP A 268 -29.75 -14.80 -1.22
C ASP A 268 -29.04 -14.93 0.14
N PHE A 269 -28.70 -13.80 0.77
CA PHE A 269 -27.92 -13.80 2.01
C PHE A 269 -28.59 -14.66 3.10
N ASN A 270 -29.90 -14.55 3.26
CA ASN A 270 -30.64 -15.35 4.23
C ASN A 270 -30.77 -16.83 3.83
N LEU A 271 -30.69 -17.16 2.54
CA LEU A 271 -30.69 -18.55 2.08
C LEU A 271 -29.37 -19.25 2.46
N HIS A 272 -28.24 -18.55 2.28
CA HIS A 272 -26.90 -19.11 2.51
C HIS A 272 -26.41 -18.95 3.94
N PHE A 273 -26.72 -17.82 4.58
CA PHE A 273 -26.20 -17.43 5.89
C PHE A 273 -27.29 -17.27 6.95
N GLY A 274 -28.56 -17.30 6.56
CA GLY A 274 -29.67 -17.33 7.50
C GLY A 274 -29.80 -18.72 8.13
N GLN A 275 -28.95 -19.03 9.11
CA GLN A 275 -29.22 -20.10 10.06
C GLN A 275 -30.33 -19.65 11.03
N ILE A 276 -31.53 -19.41 10.51
CA ILE A 276 -32.71 -19.21 11.35
C ILE A 276 -33.27 -20.59 11.65
N GLY A 277 -32.91 -21.10 12.84
CA GLY A 277 -33.74 -22.09 13.54
C GLY A 277 -33.75 -23.51 12.97
N LEU A 278 -32.61 -24.05 12.54
CA LEU A 278 -32.48 -25.51 12.58
C LEU A 278 -32.59 -25.92 14.06
N GLN A 279 -33.77 -26.36 14.47
CA GLN A 279 -33.92 -27.08 15.73
C GLN A 279 -32.84 -28.16 15.74
N LEU A 280 -31.96 -28.11 16.75
CA LEU A 280 -30.98 -29.15 16.99
C LEU A 280 -31.74 -30.47 17.07
N ARG A 281 -31.65 -31.27 16.00
CA ARG A 281 -32.30 -32.58 15.97
C ARG A 281 -31.55 -33.46 16.95
N PRO A 282 -32.23 -34.12 17.91
CA PRO A 282 -31.55 -35.07 18.76
C PRO A 282 -30.91 -36.15 17.87
N PRO A 283 -29.72 -36.66 18.24
CA PRO A 283 -29.07 -37.71 17.47
C PRO A 283 -30.00 -38.92 17.39
N VAL A 284 -30.01 -39.59 16.23
CA VAL A 284 -30.88 -40.76 15.95
C VAL A 284 -30.67 -41.90 16.97
N ARG A 285 -29.50 -41.92 17.62
CA ARG A 285 -29.16 -42.82 18.71
C ARG A 285 -28.59 -42.03 19.89
N GLU A 286 -28.93 -42.46 21.10
CA GLU A 286 -28.34 -41.91 22.31
C GLU A 286 -26.81 -42.02 22.28
N LEU A 287 -26.14 -40.90 22.58
CA LEU A 287 -24.68 -40.87 22.67
C LEU A 287 -24.23 -41.71 23.86
N SER A 288 -23.40 -42.71 23.59
CA SER A 288 -22.74 -43.46 24.67
C SER A 288 -21.87 -42.54 25.55
N ARG A 289 -21.54 -43.01 26.75
CA ARG A 289 -20.64 -42.29 27.68
C ARG A 289 -19.30 -41.91 27.06
N TRP A 290 -18.79 -42.74 26.14
CA TRP A 290 -17.54 -42.46 25.42
C TRP A 290 -17.68 -41.27 24.47
N HIS A 291 -18.78 -41.21 23.71
CA HIS A 291 -19.03 -40.07 22.82
C HIS A 291 -19.19 -38.77 23.60
N LEU A 292 -19.88 -38.80 24.74
CA LEU A 292 -20.01 -37.63 25.62
C LEU A 292 -18.66 -37.20 26.18
N ALA A 293 -17.82 -38.14 26.63
CA ALA A 293 -16.49 -37.83 27.13
C ALA A 293 -15.58 -37.21 26.04
N LEU A 294 -15.63 -37.75 24.82
CA LEU A 294 -14.85 -37.25 23.68
C LEU A 294 -15.34 -35.86 23.23
N ALA A 295 -16.65 -35.66 23.10
CA ALA A 295 -17.22 -34.37 22.76
C ALA A 295 -16.92 -33.30 23.82
N LEU A 296 -16.92 -33.70 25.10
CA LEU A 296 -16.54 -32.81 26.19
C LEU A 296 -15.07 -32.43 26.05
N ALA A 297 -14.16 -33.40 25.93
CA ALA A 297 -12.73 -33.20 25.77
C ALA A 297 -12.38 -32.33 24.55
N ALA A 298 -13.09 -32.49 23.44
CA ALA A 298 -12.93 -31.69 22.22
C ALA A 298 -13.52 -30.26 22.34
N GLY A 299 -14.12 -29.90 23.48
CA GLY A 299 -14.75 -28.59 23.71
C GLY A 299 -16.10 -28.40 23.01
N ALA A 300 -16.64 -29.44 22.37
CA ALA A 300 -17.90 -29.39 21.63
C ALA A 300 -19.14 -29.37 22.53
N ILE A 301 -19.02 -29.88 23.77
CA ILE A 301 -20.06 -29.79 24.80
C ILE A 301 -19.49 -29.20 26.09
N SER A 302 -20.30 -28.42 26.80
CA SER A 302 -20.01 -27.92 28.15
C SER A 302 -21.29 -27.95 28.98
N GLY A 303 -21.17 -28.03 30.30
CA GLY A 303 -22.35 -28.06 31.17
C GLY A 303 -22.11 -28.57 32.58
N VAL A 304 -23.21 -28.78 33.30
CA VAL A 304 -23.21 -29.22 34.70
C VAL A 304 -23.29 -30.75 34.77
N VAL A 305 -22.32 -31.38 35.40
CA VAL A 305 -22.29 -32.82 35.68
C VAL A 305 -22.54 -33.05 37.16
N ARG A 306 -23.53 -33.86 37.49
CA ARG A 306 -23.85 -34.27 38.86
C ARG A 306 -23.55 -35.75 39.06
N SER A 307 -22.71 -36.07 40.03
CA SER A 307 -22.45 -37.45 40.43
C SER A 307 -23.61 -37.99 41.27
N LYS A 308 -23.74 -39.32 41.32
CA LYS A 308 -24.67 -39.99 42.24
C LYS A 308 -24.35 -39.74 43.72
N SER A 309 -23.11 -39.38 44.03
CA SER A 309 -22.67 -39.01 45.38
C SER A 309 -22.97 -37.55 45.76
N GLY A 310 -23.68 -36.80 44.90
CA GLY A 310 -24.07 -35.41 45.15
C GLY A 310 -23.03 -34.36 44.73
N ARG A 311 -21.88 -34.78 44.18
CA ARG A 311 -20.86 -33.87 43.68
C ARG A 311 -21.35 -33.17 42.40
N THR A 312 -21.24 -31.86 42.33
CA THR A 312 -21.67 -31.05 41.18
C THR A 312 -20.48 -30.30 40.60
N LEU A 313 -20.16 -30.57 39.34
CA LEU A 313 -19.08 -29.91 38.61
C LEU A 313 -19.62 -29.21 37.36
N VAL A 314 -19.14 -28.00 37.07
CA VAL A 314 -19.33 -27.36 35.75
C VAL A 314 -18.10 -27.66 34.92
N VAL A 315 -18.28 -28.36 33.81
CA VAL A 315 -17.18 -28.85 32.97
C VAL A 315 -17.16 -28.16 31.61
N LYS A 316 -15.95 -27.85 31.16
CA LYS A 316 -15.66 -27.39 29.80
C LYS A 316 -14.35 -28.05 29.37
N GLY A 317 -14.37 -28.76 28.25
CA GLY A 317 -13.13 -29.24 27.67
C GLY A 317 -12.50 -28.21 26.76
N ASP A 318 -11.21 -28.41 26.59
CA ASP A 318 -10.31 -27.63 25.79
C ASP A 318 -9.26 -28.59 25.20
N THR A 319 -8.79 -28.32 23.99
CA THR A 319 -7.75 -29.15 23.37
C THR A 319 -6.68 -28.21 22.87
N TYR A 320 -5.48 -28.32 23.45
CA TYR A 320 -4.33 -27.56 22.99
C TYR A 320 -3.37 -28.48 22.23
N LYS A 321 -2.67 -27.86 21.28
CA LYS A 321 -1.72 -28.51 20.40
C LYS A 321 -0.33 -28.40 21.02
N ASP A 322 0.23 -29.54 21.40
CA ASP A 322 1.60 -29.67 21.85
C ASP A 322 2.49 -30.15 20.69
N LYS A 323 3.76 -29.75 20.66
CA LYS A 323 4.71 -30.13 19.60
C LYS A 323 5.84 -30.94 20.20
N VAL A 324 5.81 -32.25 19.99
CA VAL A 324 6.87 -33.15 20.42
C VAL A 324 7.97 -33.15 19.36
N ARG A 325 9.20 -32.78 19.75
CA ARG A 325 10.38 -32.82 18.87
C ARG A 325 11.15 -34.10 19.14
N LYS A 326 11.44 -34.87 18.08
CA LYS A 326 12.38 -36.00 18.14
C LYS A 326 13.48 -35.76 17.12
N THR A 327 14.73 -35.79 17.58
CA THR A 327 15.90 -35.71 16.71
C THR A 327 16.53 -37.10 16.61
N GLU A 328 16.69 -37.59 15.38
CA GLU A 328 17.40 -38.83 15.09
C GLU A 328 18.68 -38.48 14.31
N PHE A 329 19.81 -39.05 14.73
CA PHE A 329 21.09 -38.91 14.04
C PHE A 329 21.40 -40.23 13.35
N THR A 330 21.68 -40.17 12.06
CA THR A 330 22.14 -41.32 11.27
C THR A 330 23.47 -40.97 10.66
N GLU A 331 24.47 -41.79 10.95
CA GLU A 331 25.83 -41.65 10.42
C GLU A 331 26.02 -42.68 9.30
N ASP A 332 26.47 -42.21 8.12
CA ASP A 332 26.77 -43.08 7.00
C ASP A 332 28.17 -43.73 7.13
N GLU A 333 28.45 -44.76 6.31
CA GLU A 333 29.76 -45.46 6.31
C GLU A 333 30.96 -44.56 5.93
N LYS A 334 30.71 -43.29 5.55
CA LYS A 334 31.71 -42.30 5.19
C LYS A 334 31.88 -41.22 6.27
N GLY A 335 31.21 -41.34 7.42
CA GLY A 335 31.32 -40.44 8.56
C GLY A 335 30.50 -39.15 8.43
N ASN A 336 29.56 -39.07 7.49
CA ASN A 336 28.63 -37.94 7.41
C ASN A 336 27.44 -38.18 8.34
N VAL A 337 27.22 -37.28 9.29
CA VAL A 337 26.09 -37.34 10.22
C VAL A 337 24.93 -36.54 9.62
N THR A 338 23.81 -37.23 9.37
CA THR A 338 22.54 -36.62 8.96
C THR A 338 21.63 -36.48 10.17
N GLU A 339 21.27 -35.25 10.52
CA GLU A 339 20.28 -34.94 11.56
C GLU A 339 18.88 -34.85 10.96
N VAL A 340 17.97 -35.73 11.39
CA VAL A 340 16.55 -35.68 11.02
C VAL A 340 15.74 -35.22 12.22
N ARG A 341 15.11 -34.05 12.12
CA ARG A 341 14.20 -33.50 13.13
C ARG A 341 12.76 -33.79 12.77
N ILE A 342 12.11 -34.68 13.52
CA ILE A 342 10.70 -35.01 13.38
C ILE A 342 9.90 -34.16 14.36
N LEU A 343 9.02 -33.31 13.83
CA LEU A 343 8.07 -32.52 14.60
C LEU A 343 6.71 -33.24 14.56
N THR A 344 6.26 -33.76 15.71
CA THR A 344 4.96 -34.42 15.83
C THR A 344 4.00 -33.53 16.60
N ASP A 345 2.91 -33.15 15.94
CA ASP A 345 1.81 -32.45 16.57
C ASP A 345 0.99 -33.43 17.43
N ARG A 346 0.92 -33.18 18.73
CA ARG A 346 0.17 -33.97 19.71
C ARG A 346 -0.97 -33.12 20.27
N PHE A 347 -2.20 -33.55 20.04
CA PHE A 347 -3.38 -32.88 20.62
C PHE A 347 -3.66 -33.47 22.00
N ILE A 348 -3.60 -32.62 23.04
CA ILE A 348 -3.81 -33.03 24.43
C ILE A 348 -5.15 -32.48 24.90
N PRO A 349 -6.15 -33.36 25.13
CA PRO A 349 -7.43 -32.93 25.69
C PRO A 349 -7.28 -32.61 27.18
N ILE A 350 -7.76 -31.44 27.58
CA ILE A 350 -7.90 -31.02 28.97
C ILE A 350 -9.37 -30.79 29.26
N ILE A 351 -9.85 -31.23 30.43
CA ILE A 351 -11.16 -30.85 30.94
C ILE A 351 -10.95 -29.97 32.17
N ARG A 352 -11.44 -28.73 32.10
CA ARG A 352 -11.53 -27.85 33.28
C ARG A 352 -12.88 -28.08 33.95
N ALA A 353 -12.87 -28.31 35.25
CA ALA A 353 -14.04 -28.62 36.05
C ALA A 353 -14.13 -27.70 37.26
N TRP A 354 -15.13 -26.83 37.30
CA TRP A 354 -15.41 -25.96 38.45
C TRP A 354 -16.26 -26.69 39.47
N ASP A 355 -15.75 -26.87 40.70
CA ASP A 355 -16.49 -27.57 41.76
C ASP A 355 -17.55 -26.65 42.39
N MET A 356 -18.82 -26.99 42.16
CA MET A 356 -19.99 -26.29 42.69
C MET A 356 -20.71 -27.10 43.77
N THR A 357 -20.05 -28.10 44.36
CA THR A 357 -20.66 -28.94 45.39
C THR A 357 -20.75 -28.15 46.70
N PRO A 358 -21.95 -27.86 47.25
CA PRO A 358 -22.10 -26.94 48.39
C PRO A 358 -21.34 -27.35 49.65
N SER A 359 -21.15 -28.65 49.87
CA SER A 359 -20.44 -29.21 51.03
C SER A 359 -18.96 -29.53 50.76
N SER A 360 -18.44 -29.21 49.57
CA SER A 360 -17.05 -29.51 49.21
C SER A 360 -16.09 -28.46 49.75
N VAL A 361 -14.98 -28.92 50.32
CA VAL A 361 -13.82 -28.06 50.67
C VAL A 361 -13.22 -27.34 49.46
N ASN A 362 -13.50 -27.84 48.25
CA ASN A 362 -13.06 -27.26 46.99
C ASN A 362 -14.15 -26.42 46.31
N LEU A 363 -15.27 -26.10 46.99
CA LEU A 363 -16.32 -25.25 46.43
C LEU A 363 -15.72 -23.95 45.87
N GLY A 364 -16.04 -23.66 44.62
CA GLY A 364 -15.52 -22.49 43.91
C GLY A 364 -14.18 -22.70 43.20
N ARG A 365 -13.49 -23.84 43.39
CA ARG A 365 -12.18 -24.12 42.75
C ARG A 365 -12.33 -24.78 41.38
N VAL A 366 -11.41 -24.45 40.47
CA VAL A 366 -11.29 -25.10 39.16
C VAL A 366 -10.28 -26.23 39.26
N LEU A 367 -10.67 -27.42 38.80
CA LEU A 367 -9.86 -28.62 38.71
C LEU A 367 -9.51 -28.88 37.24
N THR A 368 -8.32 -29.41 37.01
CA THR A 368 -7.86 -29.82 35.69
C THR A 368 -7.84 -31.34 35.64
N ILE A 369 -8.55 -31.93 34.67
CA ILE A 369 -8.59 -33.36 34.41
C ILE A 369 -7.89 -33.59 33.07
N SER A 370 -6.75 -34.27 33.10
CA SER A 370 -5.95 -34.63 31.92
C SER A 370 -5.69 -36.14 31.87
N SER A 371 -5.32 -36.66 30.70
CA SER A 371 -5.06 -38.08 30.47
C SER A 371 -3.65 -38.54 30.87
N SER A 372 -2.80 -37.65 31.39
CA SER A 372 -1.47 -38.00 31.89
C SER A 372 -1.60 -38.64 33.28
N ALA A 373 -1.27 -39.93 33.38
CA ALA A 373 -1.16 -40.60 34.68
C ALA A 373 -0.15 -39.80 35.53
N GLY A 374 -0.58 -39.33 36.70
CA GLY A 374 0.21 -38.46 37.55
C GLY A 374 1.53 -39.12 37.93
N THR A 375 2.65 -38.51 37.52
CA THR A 375 3.80 -38.48 38.40
C THR A 375 3.34 -37.74 39.65
N ASN A 376 3.51 -38.40 40.81
CA ASN A 376 3.54 -37.72 42.09
C ASN A 376 4.77 -36.81 42.06
N ASP A 377 4.67 -35.67 41.40
CA ASP A 377 5.62 -34.60 41.59
C ASP A 377 5.13 -33.80 42.78
N GLU A 378 6.02 -33.76 43.76
CA GLU A 378 6.08 -32.87 44.91
C GLU A 378 5.29 -31.60 44.67
N ALA A 379 4.54 -31.18 45.69
CA ALA A 379 3.86 -29.90 45.78
C ALA A 379 4.57 -28.84 44.93
N SER A 380 4.14 -28.70 43.69
CA SER A 380 4.53 -27.59 42.86
C SER A 380 4.06 -26.39 43.67
N VAL A 381 5.04 -25.64 44.17
CA VAL A 381 4.89 -24.36 44.84
C VAL A 381 3.64 -23.72 44.26
N PRO A 382 2.63 -23.37 45.09
CA PRO A 382 1.37 -22.88 44.57
C PRO A 382 1.71 -21.81 43.54
N GLU A 383 1.38 -22.06 42.26
CA GLU A 383 1.35 -20.98 41.28
C GLU A 383 0.54 -19.91 41.96
N GLU A 384 1.23 -18.84 42.36
CA GLU A 384 0.62 -17.66 42.93
C GLU A 384 -0.52 -17.35 41.99
N ARG A 385 -1.75 -17.42 42.52
CA ARG A 385 -2.93 -16.89 41.85
C ARG A 385 -2.46 -15.56 41.27
N ALA A 386 -2.35 -15.45 39.95
CA ALA A 386 -2.04 -14.18 39.33
C ALA A 386 -3.07 -13.22 39.90
N ALA A 387 -2.61 -12.33 40.79
CA ALA A 387 -3.46 -11.35 41.41
C ALA A 387 -4.12 -10.59 40.25
N GLY A 388 -5.40 -10.25 40.39
CA GLY A 388 -6.02 -9.33 39.44
C GLY A 388 -5.14 -8.06 39.31
N PRO A 389 -5.28 -7.30 38.21
CA PRO A 389 -4.45 -6.13 37.97
C PRO A 389 -4.49 -5.21 39.20
N LEU A 390 -3.32 -4.76 39.67
CA LEU A 390 -3.17 -3.92 40.88
C LEU A 390 -3.89 -2.57 40.75
N PHE A 391 -4.11 -2.12 39.51
CA PHE A 391 -4.77 -0.87 39.18
C PHE A 391 -5.52 -1.01 37.85
N ASN A 392 -6.46 -0.08 37.59
CA ASN A 392 -7.18 -0.04 36.32
C ASN A 392 -6.26 0.49 35.20
N PRO A 393 -6.11 -0.22 34.06
CA PRO A 393 -5.29 0.24 32.93
C PRO A 393 -5.89 1.42 32.15
N GLY A 394 -7.18 1.75 32.36
CA GLY A 394 -7.86 2.72 31.52
C GLY A 394 -7.85 2.29 30.04
N ARG A 395 -7.63 3.23 29.13
CA ARG A 395 -7.47 2.95 27.69
C ARG A 395 -6.01 2.62 27.36
N ILE A 396 -5.81 1.45 26.77
CA ILE A 396 -4.48 1.02 26.32
C ILE A 396 -4.24 1.55 24.92
N VAL A 397 -3.11 2.25 24.74
CA VAL A 397 -2.67 2.81 23.46
C VAL A 397 -1.19 2.51 23.26
N MET A 398 -0.73 2.56 22.01
CA MET A 398 0.69 2.42 21.67
C MET A 398 1.13 3.44 20.62
N THR A 399 2.41 3.79 20.59
CA THR A 399 2.97 4.68 19.57
C THR A 399 2.98 4.00 18.20
N SER A 400 3.00 4.80 17.13
CA SER A 400 3.02 4.28 15.76
C SER A 400 4.22 3.39 15.47
N THR A 401 5.39 3.74 16.04
CA THR A 401 6.63 2.97 15.89
C THR A 401 6.50 1.60 16.53
N LEU A 402 5.94 1.53 17.74
CA LEU A 402 5.67 0.26 18.42
C LEU A 402 4.58 -0.55 17.71
N SER A 403 3.51 0.09 17.22
CA SER A 403 2.45 -0.57 16.43
C SER A 403 3.03 -1.29 15.21
N HIS A 404 3.98 -0.67 14.52
CA HIS A 404 4.64 -1.27 13.37
C HIS A 404 5.43 -2.54 13.76
N LEU A 405 6.12 -2.57 14.91
CA LEU A 405 6.82 -3.77 15.40
C LEU A 405 5.87 -4.91 15.77
N VAL A 406 4.66 -4.58 16.26
CA VAL A 406 3.62 -5.56 16.57
C VAL A 406 2.99 -6.12 15.29
N GLU A 407 2.67 -5.26 14.33
CA GLU A 407 2.08 -5.64 13.03
C GLU A 407 3.03 -6.51 12.18
N THR A 408 4.34 -6.32 12.34
CA THR A 408 5.38 -7.10 11.66
C THR A 408 5.79 -8.37 12.44
N GLU A 409 5.08 -8.71 13.52
CA GLU A 409 5.31 -9.87 14.39
C GLU A 409 6.69 -9.94 15.06
N TYR A 410 7.41 -8.82 15.14
CA TYR A 410 8.70 -8.76 15.84
C TYR A 410 8.55 -8.65 17.37
N LEU A 411 7.39 -8.23 17.88
CA LEU A 411 7.15 -8.06 19.32
C LEU A 411 5.69 -8.38 19.71
N ASP A 412 5.49 -9.23 20.72
CA ASP A 412 4.20 -9.38 21.42
C ASP A 412 4.20 -8.54 22.72
N PRO A 413 3.47 -7.42 22.78
CA PRO A 413 3.46 -6.52 23.94
C PRO A 413 2.62 -7.06 25.10
N THR A 414 1.80 -8.10 24.88
CA THR A 414 0.80 -8.59 25.84
C THR A 414 1.45 -9.06 27.14
N GLN A 415 2.62 -9.69 27.05
CA GLN A 415 3.34 -10.19 28.23
C GLN A 415 3.84 -9.05 29.12
N PHE A 416 4.33 -7.95 28.53
CA PHE A 416 4.87 -6.81 29.26
C PHE A 416 3.76 -5.99 29.89
N LEU A 417 2.64 -5.84 29.18
CA LEU A 417 1.44 -5.20 29.75
C LEU A 417 0.93 -5.98 30.97
N ARG A 418 0.89 -7.32 30.93
CA ARG A 418 0.48 -8.11 32.10
C ARG A 418 1.41 -7.89 33.30
N ARG A 419 2.72 -7.85 33.06
CA ARG A 419 3.73 -7.57 34.11
C ARG A 419 3.53 -6.19 34.72
N HIS A 420 3.29 -5.17 33.89
CA HIS A 420 3.02 -3.81 34.35
C HIS A 420 1.79 -3.76 35.26
N LEU A 421 0.70 -4.41 34.85
CA LEU A 421 -0.55 -4.43 35.61
C LEU A 421 -0.47 -5.26 36.89
N SER A 422 0.45 -6.23 36.97
CA SER A 422 0.71 -6.99 38.20
C SER A 422 1.72 -6.29 39.13
N GLY A 423 2.23 -5.12 38.78
CA GLY A 423 3.23 -4.38 39.57
C GLY A 423 4.66 -4.90 39.41
N ASP A 424 4.92 -5.72 38.39
CA ASP A 424 6.28 -6.04 37.97
C ASP A 424 6.76 -4.93 37.02
N TRP A 425 7.56 -4.02 37.57
CA TRP A 425 8.01 -2.81 36.87
C TRP A 425 9.18 -3.02 35.90
N GLY A 426 9.67 -4.25 35.73
CA GLY A 426 10.80 -4.57 34.86
C GLY A 426 12.13 -4.00 35.37
N GLU A 427 12.95 -3.45 34.50
CA GLU A 427 14.31 -2.94 34.75
C GLU A 427 14.29 -1.48 35.25
N LEU A 428 13.76 -1.27 36.47
CA LEU A 428 13.81 0.01 37.18
C LEU A 428 14.74 -0.05 38.40
N CYS A 429 15.35 1.09 38.74
CA CYS A 429 16.10 1.26 39.98
C CYS A 429 15.19 1.26 41.21
N ASP A 430 15.76 1.09 42.40
CA ASP A 430 15.00 1.00 43.65
C ASP A 430 14.21 2.29 43.96
N ASP A 431 14.76 3.45 43.58
CA ASP A 431 14.09 4.74 43.75
C ASP A 431 12.81 4.84 42.90
N ASP A 432 12.87 4.43 41.64
CA ASP A 432 11.73 4.44 40.72
C ASP A 432 10.67 3.38 41.10
N ARG A 433 11.11 2.21 41.60
CA ARG A 433 10.20 1.21 42.16
C ARG A 433 9.46 1.74 43.38
N THR A 434 10.17 2.46 44.25
CA THR A 434 9.58 3.10 45.43
C THR A 434 8.60 4.20 45.02
N SER A 435 8.94 4.97 43.98
CA SER A 435 8.05 5.96 43.37
C SER A 435 6.75 5.31 42.87
N ASN A 436 6.82 4.19 42.16
CA ASN A 436 5.63 3.44 41.74
C ASN A 436 4.79 2.92 42.92
N GLN A 437 5.42 2.44 43.99
CA GLN A 437 4.70 2.00 45.19
C GLN A 437 3.95 3.16 45.85
N ASN A 438 4.56 4.34 45.95
CA ASN A 438 3.91 5.54 46.45
C ASN A 438 2.79 6.00 45.52
N ALA A 439 3.01 5.94 44.19
CA ALA A 439 2.04 6.30 43.18
C ALA A 439 0.78 5.41 43.18
N LEU A 440 0.90 4.14 43.56
CA LEU A 440 -0.25 3.25 43.76
C LEU A 440 -1.17 3.71 44.91
N VAL A 441 -0.62 4.37 45.93
CA VAL A 441 -1.37 4.84 47.11
C VAL A 441 -1.85 6.29 46.93
N HIS A 442 -1.00 7.15 46.36
CA HIS A 442 -1.21 8.61 46.32
C HIS A 442 -1.71 9.14 44.97
N GLY A 443 -1.74 8.31 43.92
CA GLY A 443 -2.36 8.66 42.64
C GLY A 443 -1.44 9.34 41.61
N ASP A 444 -0.13 9.08 41.65
CA ASP A 444 0.82 9.59 40.65
C ASP A 444 0.96 8.63 39.45
N ARG A 445 1.66 9.07 38.40
CA ARG A 445 1.93 8.28 37.18
C ARG A 445 2.78 7.05 37.50
N LEU A 446 2.47 5.93 36.84
CA LEU A 446 3.24 4.68 36.94
C LEU A 446 4.11 4.48 35.71
N PHE A 447 5.29 3.93 35.92
CA PHE A 447 6.29 3.69 34.86
C PHE A 447 6.84 2.27 34.93
N SER A 448 7.18 1.69 33.78
CA SER A 448 7.91 0.42 33.68
C SER A 448 8.80 0.42 32.46
N SER A 449 9.96 -0.23 32.60
CA SER A 449 10.92 -0.42 31.52
C SER A 449 11.20 -1.90 31.38
N TYR A 450 11.12 -2.46 30.18
CA TYR A 450 11.46 -3.86 29.92
C TYR A 450 12.50 -3.95 28.82
N ASP A 451 13.46 -4.85 28.99
CA ASP A 451 14.38 -5.18 27.92
C ASP A 451 13.66 -6.03 26.86
N ILE A 452 13.83 -5.65 25.60
CA ILE A 452 13.28 -6.33 24.42
C ILE A 452 14.41 -6.56 23.41
N ASP A 453 14.22 -7.51 22.51
CA ASP A 453 15.08 -7.68 21.32
C ASP A 453 14.16 -7.80 20.11
N ALA A 454 13.75 -6.65 19.58
CA ALA A 454 12.78 -6.56 18.50
C ALA A 454 13.11 -5.40 17.56
N GLY A 455 13.35 -5.69 16.28
CA GLY A 455 13.56 -4.66 15.26
C GLY A 455 14.77 -3.75 15.47
N GLY A 456 15.76 -4.16 16.26
CA GLY A 456 16.92 -3.34 16.64
C GLY A 456 16.70 -2.47 17.89
N GLU A 457 15.50 -2.51 18.46
CA GLU A 457 15.17 -1.84 19.72
C GLU A 457 15.49 -2.72 20.92
N THR A 458 15.97 -2.08 21.99
CA THR A 458 16.43 -2.78 23.20
C THR A 458 15.51 -2.58 24.40
N LYS A 459 14.59 -1.61 24.36
CA LYS A 459 13.73 -1.26 25.49
C LYS A 459 12.30 -0.94 25.08
N LEU A 460 11.38 -1.35 25.94
CA LEU A 460 9.96 -1.01 25.91
C LEU A 460 9.58 -0.27 27.18
N TRP A 461 8.94 0.88 27.05
CA TRP A 461 8.38 1.64 28.15
C TRP A 461 6.86 1.49 28.20
N ILE A 462 6.34 1.27 29.41
CA ILE A 462 4.90 1.25 29.69
C ILE A 462 4.59 2.28 30.76
N ILE A 463 3.66 3.17 30.46
CA ILE A 463 3.33 4.33 31.26
C ILE A 463 1.84 4.34 31.52
N THR A 464 1.42 4.43 32.78
CA THR A 464 0.01 4.66 33.14
C THR A 464 -0.15 6.01 33.81
N GLU A 465 -1.01 6.87 33.25
CA GLU A 465 -1.22 8.24 33.72
C GLU A 465 -1.73 8.29 35.17
N ALA A 466 -1.49 9.41 35.85
CA ALA A 466 -1.85 9.64 37.26
C ALA A 466 -3.33 9.37 37.55
N ASP A 467 -4.22 9.78 36.64
CA ASP A 467 -5.67 9.57 36.72
C ASP A 467 -6.14 8.17 36.25
N ARG A 468 -5.21 7.30 35.85
CA ARG A 468 -5.45 5.96 35.31
C ARG A 468 -6.37 5.95 34.07
N SER A 469 -6.42 7.07 33.33
CA SER A 469 -7.25 7.18 32.12
C SER A 469 -6.63 6.46 30.92
N TYR A 470 -5.31 6.45 30.83
CA TYR A 470 -4.55 5.81 29.74
C TYR A 470 -3.34 5.02 30.24
N THR A 471 -3.07 3.90 29.57
CA THR A 471 -1.80 3.18 29.60
C THR A 471 -1.18 3.21 28.20
N THR A 472 -0.03 3.85 28.06
CA THR A 472 0.69 4.00 26.80
C THR A 472 1.90 3.08 26.76
N LEU A 473 2.03 2.30 25.70
CA LEU A 473 3.22 1.52 25.38
C LEU A 473 4.03 2.24 24.30
N LEU A 474 5.31 2.46 24.54
CA LEU A 474 6.17 3.22 23.63
C LEU A 474 7.63 2.79 23.71
N LEU A 475 8.39 3.10 22.66
CA LEU A 475 9.85 2.98 22.66
C LEU A 475 10.46 4.23 23.31
N PRO A 476 11.66 4.15 23.92
CA PRO A 476 12.33 5.33 24.49
C PRO A 476 12.55 6.47 23.48
N SER A 477 12.70 6.15 22.19
CA SER A 477 12.84 7.13 21.11
C SER A 477 11.56 7.93 20.82
N ASP A 478 10.41 7.41 21.24
CA ASP A 478 9.10 8.03 21.03
C ASP A 478 8.68 8.95 22.20
N TYR A 479 9.49 9.02 23.27
CA TYR A 479 9.30 9.86 24.46
C TYR A 479 10.22 11.08 24.42
#